data_AF-A0A7Y2YCV1-F1
#
_entry.id   AF-A0A7Y2YCV1-F1
#
_cell.length_a   1.000
_cell.length_b   1.000
_cell.length_c   1.000
_cell.angle_alpha   90.00
_cell.angle_beta   90.00
_cell.angle_gamma   90.00
#
_symmetry.space_group_name_H-M   'P 1'
#
loop_
_entity.id
_entity.type
_entity.pdbx_description
1 polymer ?
#
loop_
_entity_poly.entity_id
_entity_poly.type
_entity_poly.pdbx_seq_one_letter_code
_entity_poly.pdbx_strand_id
1 'polypeptide(L)'
;MFPSKKDNIYPLNKENINAILNHFFDIPFGDIKWLYKQRELSINQLEYIAAKVAEHQAFLEEKVGPSGVTVSNLMTYGIEASYKNPYMWKGSQSRKKIIKELYDKIWELF
;
A
#
# COMPACT_ATOMS: atom_id res chain seq x y z
N MET A 1 10.06 8.06 -7.25
CA MET A 1 11.06 6.96 -7.26
C MET A 1 10.88 6.13 -6.00
N PHE A 2 10.90 4.80 -6.10
CA PHE A 2 10.72 3.92 -4.93
C PHE A 2 12.00 3.86 -4.08
N PRO A 3 11.93 4.03 -2.74
CA PRO A 3 13.11 4.09 -1.88
C PRO A 3 13.93 2.79 -1.85
N SER A 4 15.25 2.91 -1.71
CA SER A 4 16.11 1.75 -1.45
C SER A 4 16.01 1.32 0.01
N LYS A 5 16.19 0.04 0.28
CA LYS A 5 16.30 -0.46 1.67
C LYS A 5 17.48 0.15 2.43
N LYS A 6 18.53 0.56 1.71
CA LYS A 6 19.73 1.16 2.31
C LYS A 6 19.47 2.57 2.86
N ASP A 7 18.43 3.24 2.37
CA ASP A 7 18.07 4.60 2.78
C ASP A 7 17.22 4.60 4.07
N ASN A 8 16.97 3.42 4.64
CA ASN A 8 16.09 3.23 5.77
C ASN A 8 16.72 3.70 7.08
N ILE A 9 16.19 4.78 7.65
CA ILE A 9 16.74 5.42 8.85
C ILE A 9 16.01 5.04 10.16
N TYR A 10 14.83 4.42 10.07
CA TYR A 10 14.03 4.03 11.23
C TYR A 10 13.81 2.50 11.31
N PRO A 11 13.67 1.92 12.50
CA PRO A 11 13.42 0.48 12.62
C PRO A 11 12.01 0.11 12.14
N LEU A 12 11.88 -1.10 11.56
CA LEU A 12 10.58 -1.69 11.24
C LEU A 12 9.93 -2.27 12.51
N ASN A 13 9.14 -1.47 13.20
CA ASN A 13 8.41 -1.87 14.41
C ASN A 13 6.93 -1.42 14.35
N LYS A 14 6.11 -1.87 15.29
CA LYS A 14 4.67 -1.57 15.33
C LYS A 14 4.38 -0.08 15.47
N GLU A 15 5.18 0.61 16.29
CA GLU A 15 5.01 2.03 16.58
C GLU A 15 5.20 2.88 15.32
N ASN A 16 6.30 2.68 14.60
CA ASN A 16 6.59 3.39 13.37
C ASN A 16 5.59 3.06 12.25
N ILE A 17 5.16 1.79 12.15
CA ILE A 17 4.11 1.41 11.19
C ILE A 17 2.82 2.17 11.52
N ASN A 18 2.39 2.20 12.78
CA ASN A 18 1.18 2.91 13.18
C ASN A 18 1.30 4.43 12.97
N ALA A 19 2.47 5.01 13.24
CA ALA A 19 2.71 6.43 12.98
C ALA A 19 2.49 6.77 11.49
N ILE A 20 3.02 5.97 10.58
CA ILE A 20 2.80 6.13 9.12
C ILE A 20 1.32 6.00 8.78
N LEU A 21 0.66 4.93 9.26
CA LEU A 21 -0.73 4.68 8.90
C LEU A 21 -1.65 5.79 9.43
N ASN A 22 -1.45 6.25 10.66
CA ASN A 22 -2.20 7.37 11.24
C ASN A 22 -1.91 8.71 10.55
N HIS A 23 -0.72 8.89 9.98
CA HIS A 23 -0.39 10.11 9.24
C HIS A 23 -1.14 10.21 7.91
N PHE A 24 -1.27 9.11 7.20
CA PHE A 24 -1.81 9.10 5.83
C PHE A 24 -3.29 8.74 5.72
N PHE A 25 -3.88 8.07 6.71
CA PHE A 25 -5.22 7.51 6.60
C PHE A 25 -6.16 7.97 7.70
N ASP A 26 -7.31 8.51 7.30
CA ASP A 26 -8.47 8.77 8.16
C ASP A 26 -9.63 7.83 7.80
N ILE A 27 -9.33 6.52 7.76
CA ILE A 27 -10.28 5.44 7.44
C ILE A 27 -10.09 4.25 8.39
N PRO A 28 -11.09 3.35 8.53
CA PRO A 28 -10.96 2.18 9.40
C PRO A 28 -9.75 1.31 9.05
N PHE A 29 -9.03 0.84 10.07
CA PHE A 29 -7.78 0.12 9.85
C PHE A 29 -7.97 -1.28 9.22
N GLY A 30 -9.01 -2.02 9.62
CA GLY A 30 -9.11 -3.46 9.32
C GLY A 30 -8.02 -4.28 10.01
N ASP A 31 -7.73 -5.49 9.51
CA ASP A 31 -6.66 -6.33 10.08
C ASP A 31 -5.29 -5.98 9.51
N ILE A 32 -4.56 -5.10 10.19
CA ILE A 32 -3.20 -4.72 9.80
C ILE A 32 -2.09 -5.57 10.45
N LYS A 33 -2.41 -6.64 11.19
CA LYS A 33 -1.39 -7.41 11.92
C LYS A 33 -0.33 -8.03 10.99
N TRP A 34 -0.68 -8.27 9.73
CA TRP A 34 0.25 -8.76 8.72
C TRP A 34 1.34 -7.73 8.36
N LEU A 35 1.06 -6.43 8.42
CA LEU A 35 2.06 -5.36 8.24
C LEU A 35 3.12 -5.39 9.34
N TYR A 36 2.78 -5.80 10.56
CA TYR A 36 3.77 -5.94 11.64
C TYR A 36 4.67 -7.17 11.46
N LYS A 37 4.19 -8.19 10.75
CA LYS A 37 4.87 -9.47 10.56
C LYS A 37 5.70 -9.51 9.28
N GLN A 38 5.37 -8.68 8.28
CA GLN A 38 6.15 -8.60 7.05
C GLN A 38 7.61 -8.17 7.35
N ARG A 39 8.55 -8.67 6.55
CA ARG A 39 9.99 -8.36 6.63
C ARG A 39 10.58 -8.00 5.26
N GLU A 40 9.72 -7.90 4.26
CA GLU A 40 10.14 -7.65 2.89
C GLU A 40 10.40 -6.18 2.62
N LEU A 41 9.64 -5.29 3.25
CA LEU A 41 9.71 -3.84 3.07
C LEU A 41 10.36 -3.19 4.28
N SER A 42 11.21 -2.21 4.01
CA SER A 42 11.71 -1.30 5.05
C SER A 42 10.63 -0.28 5.45
N ILE A 43 10.84 0.47 6.53
CA ILE A 43 9.81 1.41 7.01
C ILE A 43 9.65 2.60 6.05
N ASN A 44 10.73 3.12 5.48
CA ASN A 44 10.66 4.17 4.45
C ASN A 44 9.95 3.68 3.17
N GLN A 45 10.07 2.39 2.83
CA GLN A 45 9.32 1.81 1.71
C GLN A 45 7.83 1.70 2.02
N LEU A 46 7.47 1.33 3.27
CA LEU A 46 6.07 1.36 3.71
C LEU A 46 5.49 2.77 3.72
N GLU A 47 6.28 3.77 4.14
CA GLU A 47 5.92 5.18 4.11
C GLU A 47 5.62 5.64 2.69
N TYR A 48 6.53 5.36 1.75
CA TYR A 48 6.31 5.68 0.33
C TYR A 48 5.02 5.05 -0.21
N ILE A 49 4.78 3.77 0.12
CA ILE A 49 3.57 3.07 -0.32
C ILE A 49 2.33 3.69 0.30
N ALA A 50 2.34 3.99 1.61
CA ALA A 50 1.22 4.64 2.28
C ALA A 50 0.91 6.01 1.66
N ALA A 51 1.93 6.82 1.37
CA ALA A 51 1.78 8.08 0.67
C ALA A 51 1.12 7.91 -0.71
N LYS A 52 1.57 6.94 -1.51
CA LYS A 52 0.99 6.66 -2.83
C LYS A 52 -0.43 6.10 -2.77
N VAL A 53 -0.76 5.33 -1.75
CA VAL A 53 -2.12 4.87 -1.50
C VAL A 53 -3.02 6.04 -1.11
N ALA A 54 -2.55 6.94 -0.23
CA ALA A 54 -3.32 8.12 0.17
C ALA A 54 -3.53 9.10 -1.00
N GLU A 55 -2.51 9.34 -1.82
CA GLU A 55 -2.59 10.16 -3.04
C GLU A 55 -3.68 9.66 -4.01
N HIS A 56 -3.88 8.34 -4.06
CA HIS A 56 -4.87 7.70 -4.93
C HIS A 56 -6.05 7.08 -4.16
N GLN A 57 -6.31 7.55 -2.94
CA GLN A 57 -7.33 6.95 -2.07
C GLN A 57 -8.72 7.03 -2.71
N ALA A 58 -9.11 8.17 -3.26
CA ALA A 58 -10.42 8.35 -3.90
C ALA A 58 -10.65 7.34 -5.06
N PHE A 59 -9.60 7.10 -5.87
CA PHE A 59 -9.65 6.09 -6.93
C PHE A 59 -9.85 4.69 -6.35
N LEU A 60 -9.12 4.36 -5.28
CA LEU A 60 -9.25 3.05 -4.64
C LEU A 60 -10.63 2.86 -4.02
N GLU A 61 -11.17 3.87 -3.32
CA GLU A 61 -12.51 3.87 -2.74
C GLU A 61 -13.60 3.62 -3.77
N GLU A 62 -13.53 4.29 -4.92
CA GLU A 62 -14.44 4.08 -6.05
C GLU A 62 -14.40 2.61 -6.52
N LYS A 63 -13.21 2.02 -6.63
CA LYS A 63 -13.03 0.67 -7.17
C LYS A 63 -13.37 -0.44 -6.19
N VAL A 64 -13.07 -0.27 -4.91
CA VAL A 64 -13.30 -1.32 -3.88
C VAL A 64 -14.71 -1.24 -3.30
N GLY A 65 -15.37 -0.08 -3.43
CA GLY A 65 -16.69 0.17 -2.85
C GLY A 65 -16.68 0.32 -1.32
N PRO A 66 -17.80 0.73 -0.71
CA PRO A 66 -17.86 1.15 0.69
C PRO A 66 -17.48 0.05 1.70
N SER A 67 -17.72 -1.22 1.38
CA SER A 67 -17.34 -2.36 2.24
C SER A 67 -15.85 -2.72 2.16
N GLY A 68 -15.11 -2.19 1.17
CA GLY A 68 -13.70 -2.48 0.93
C GLY A 68 -12.73 -1.43 1.46
N VAL A 69 -13.22 -0.30 1.96
CA VAL A 69 -12.39 0.86 2.37
C VAL A 69 -11.82 0.63 3.78
N THR A 70 -10.69 -0.09 3.83
CA THR A 70 -9.89 -0.22 5.05
C THR A 70 -8.41 -0.05 4.74
N VAL A 71 -7.64 0.47 5.69
CA VAL A 71 -6.18 0.62 5.56
C VAL A 71 -5.53 -0.69 5.13
N SER A 72 -5.91 -1.82 5.76
CA SER A 72 -5.40 -3.14 5.38
C SER A 72 -5.62 -3.48 3.91
N ASN A 73 -6.83 -3.24 3.38
CA ASN A 73 -7.13 -3.58 2.00
C ASN A 73 -6.38 -2.64 1.03
N LEU A 74 -6.43 -1.33 1.29
CA LEU A 74 -5.79 -0.33 0.44
C LEU A 74 -4.26 -0.48 0.42
N MET A 75 -3.64 -0.73 1.57
CA MET A 75 -2.21 -1.03 1.65
C MET A 75 -1.84 -2.31 0.90
N THR A 76 -2.73 -3.31 0.85
CA THR A 76 -2.46 -4.51 0.04
C THR A 76 -2.40 -4.15 -1.45
N TYR A 77 -3.33 -3.33 -1.95
CA TYR A 77 -3.27 -2.82 -3.33
C TYR A 77 -1.99 -2.02 -3.57
N GLY A 78 -1.64 -1.12 -2.66
CA GLY A 78 -0.43 -0.30 -2.73
C GLY A 78 0.85 -1.13 -2.80
N ILE A 79 0.99 -2.16 -1.96
CA ILE A 79 2.17 -3.04 -1.96
C ILE A 79 2.26 -3.84 -3.25
N GLU A 80 1.14 -4.40 -3.73
CA GLU A 80 1.15 -5.15 -4.99
C GLU A 80 1.54 -4.24 -6.16
N ALA A 81 0.98 -3.03 -6.24
CA ALA A 81 1.26 -2.07 -7.30
C ALA A 81 2.65 -1.40 -7.21
N SER A 82 3.22 -1.24 -6.02
CA SER A 82 4.49 -0.49 -5.89
C SER A 82 5.73 -1.38 -5.85
N TYR A 83 5.59 -2.63 -5.38
CA TYR A 83 6.75 -3.45 -5.01
C TYR A 83 6.75 -4.86 -5.62
N LYS A 84 5.58 -5.48 -5.81
CA LYS A 84 5.51 -6.85 -6.31
C LYS A 84 5.63 -6.88 -7.84
N ASN A 85 6.31 -7.91 -8.35
CA ASN A 85 6.31 -8.20 -9.78
C ASN A 85 4.87 -8.51 -10.26
N PRO A 86 4.41 -7.97 -11.40
CA PRO A 86 3.07 -8.25 -11.95
C PRO A 86 2.69 -9.73 -12.07
N TYR A 87 3.66 -10.61 -12.34
CA TYR A 87 3.42 -12.06 -12.39
C TYR A 87 3.07 -12.68 -11.03
N MET A 88 3.36 -11.97 -9.94
CA MET A 88 3.13 -12.41 -8.56
C MET A 88 1.88 -11.79 -7.93
N TRP A 89 1.13 -10.95 -8.66
CA TRP A 89 -0.11 -10.34 -8.15
C TRP A 89 -1.16 -11.40 -7.85
N LYS A 90 -1.83 -11.24 -6.71
CA LYS A 90 -2.76 -12.24 -6.14
C LYS A 90 -4.21 -11.77 -6.20
N GLY A 91 -5.13 -12.74 -6.08
CA GLY A 91 -6.57 -12.52 -6.01
C GLY A 91 -7.31 -12.56 -7.34
N SER A 92 -8.55 -12.07 -7.32
CA SER A 92 -9.48 -12.15 -8.45
C SER A 92 -9.02 -11.31 -9.66
N GLN A 93 -9.59 -11.56 -10.83
CA GLN A 93 -9.33 -10.76 -12.03
C GLN A 93 -9.67 -9.27 -11.82
N SER A 94 -10.78 -8.99 -11.13
CA SER A 94 -11.14 -7.62 -10.74
C SER A 94 -10.07 -6.99 -9.85
N ARG A 95 -9.57 -7.72 -8.84
CA ARG A 95 -8.49 -7.23 -7.98
C ARG A 95 -7.22 -6.92 -8.78
N LYS A 96 -6.79 -7.83 -9.65
CA LYS A 96 -5.61 -7.63 -10.52
C LYS A 96 -5.77 -6.44 -11.45
N LYS A 97 -6.97 -6.20 -11.96
CA LYS A 97 -7.28 -5.01 -12.77
C LYS A 97 -7.09 -3.71 -11.97
N ILE A 98 -7.61 -3.65 -10.74
CA ILE A 98 -7.43 -2.49 -9.86
C ILE A 98 -5.94 -2.27 -9.54
N ILE A 99 -5.18 -3.34 -9.24
CA ILE A 99 -3.74 -3.27 -8.99
C ILE A 99 -3.01 -2.70 -10.22
N LYS A 100 -3.36 -3.16 -11.43
CA LYS A 100 -2.77 -2.66 -12.67
C LYS A 100 -3.05 -1.17 -12.88
N GLU A 101 -4.31 -0.76 -12.73
CA GLU A 101 -4.70 0.65 -12.86
C GLU A 101 -3.99 1.53 -11.81
N LEU A 102 -3.82 1.04 -10.57
CA LEU A 102 -3.04 1.75 -9.54
C LEU A 102 -1.55 1.82 -9.90
N TYR A 103 -0.96 0.72 -10.38
CA TYR A 103 0.44 0.67 -10.84
C TYR A 103 0.69 1.74 -11.90
N ASP A 104 -0.20 1.83 -12.90
CA ASP A 104 -0.06 2.80 -13.99
C ASP A 104 -0.15 4.25 -13.50
N LYS A 105 -1.00 4.53 -12.48
CA LYS A 105 -1.09 5.84 -11.84
C LYS A 105 0.16 6.20 -11.04
N ILE A 106 0.69 5.26 -10.25
CA ILE A 106 1.87 5.49 -9.39
C ILE A 106 3.12 5.77 -10.23
N TRP A 107 3.22 5.10 -11.37
CA TRP A 107 4.40 5.14 -12.23
C TRP A 107 4.23 6.04 -13.46
N GLU A 108 3.15 6.83 -13.52
CA GLU A 108 2.86 7.80 -14.59
C GLU A 108 3.00 7.19 -16.00
N LEU A 109 2.50 5.97 -16.18
CA LEU A 109 2.67 5.23 -17.45
C LEU A 109 1.70 5.67 -18.56
N PHE A 110 0.98 6.79 -18.39
CA PHE A 110 0.07 7.37 -19.38
C PHE A 110 -0.02 8.90 -19.26
#